data_AF-A0A3N5Z555-F1
#
_entry.id   AF-A0A3N5Z555-F1
#
_cell.length_a   1.000
_cell.length_b   1.000
_cell.length_c   1.000
_cell.angle_alpha   90.00
_cell.angle_beta   90.00
_cell.angle_gamma   90.00
#
_symmetry.space_group_name_H-M   'P 1'
#
loop_
_entity.id
_entity.type
_entity.pdbx_description
1 polymer ?
#
loop_
_entity_poly.entity_id
_entity_poly.type
_entity_poly.pdbx_seq_one_letter_code
_entity_poly.pdbx_strand_id
1 'polypeptide(L)'
;MTKTTTAGLAAAAVLVILALVAGYRALEQDSGPAAETSPAPSTAAAEAHPSFLFGRVTTLRGVTYEGRLRWGRDQEAFWGDYFNGVRNENPWAAHVPPERLSREGRSIEIFGIKIASRDHQIDLGRPFMARFGDIARIEAAGARKVRVTLKSGTVTDLNRSDASDFDDGVRVWDGRRGVVDLDSLWVRSIELLPPDRSREAPYRLHGTVQTRQGDFTGFVQWNREE
;
A
#
# COMPACT_ATOMS: atom_id res chain seq x y z
N MET A 1 14.29 15.12 -51.89
CA MET A 1 12.93 15.03 -51.29
C MET A 1 12.78 13.66 -50.69
N THR A 2 12.57 13.54 -49.37
CA THR A 2 11.89 12.42 -48.67
C THR A 2 11.95 12.70 -47.15
N LYS A 3 10.96 13.43 -46.63
CA LYS A 3 10.69 13.57 -45.19
C LYS A 3 9.25 13.12 -44.96
N THR A 4 9.02 11.82 -44.89
CA THR A 4 7.68 11.29 -44.60
C THR A 4 7.78 9.87 -44.05
N THR A 5 8.20 9.73 -42.79
CA THR A 5 8.03 8.44 -42.07
C THR A 5 8.00 8.56 -40.55
N THR A 6 8.34 9.72 -39.97
CA THR A 6 8.34 9.93 -38.50
C THR A 6 6.98 10.33 -37.92
N ALA A 7 6.11 10.98 -38.69
CA ALA A 7 4.80 11.42 -38.21
C ALA A 7 3.81 10.26 -37.97
N GLY A 8 3.89 9.18 -38.76
CA GLY A 8 2.98 8.03 -38.63
C GLY A 8 3.22 7.20 -37.37
N LEU A 9 4.47 7.07 -36.93
CA LEU A 9 4.85 6.31 -35.73
C LEU A 9 4.43 7.02 -34.44
N ALA A 10 4.53 8.36 -34.39
CA ALA A 10 4.09 9.13 -33.24
C ALA A 10 2.56 9.08 -33.06
N ALA A 11 1.80 9.16 -34.17
CA ALA A 11 0.34 9.05 -34.13
C ALA A 11 -0.12 7.66 -33.68
N ALA A 12 0.55 6.59 -34.12
CA ALA A 12 0.26 5.22 -33.70
C ALA A 12 0.52 5.01 -32.20
N ALA A 13 1.62 5.56 -31.66
CA ALA A 13 1.93 5.47 -30.24
C ALA A 13 0.88 6.17 -29.35
N VAL A 14 0.41 7.36 -29.77
CA VAL A 14 -0.65 8.09 -29.07
C VAL A 14 -1.97 7.31 -29.07
N LEU A 15 -2.33 6.67 -30.19
CA LEU A 15 -3.54 5.86 -30.27
C LEU A 15 -3.48 4.60 -29.38
N VAL A 16 -2.31 3.96 -29.28
CA VAL A 16 -2.11 2.81 -28.37
C VAL A 16 -2.22 3.24 -26.91
N ILE A 17 -1.64 4.39 -26.54
CA ILE A 17 -1.76 4.94 -25.18
C ILE A 17 -3.23 5.28 -24.87
N LEU A 18 -3.95 5.92 -25.79
CA LEU A 18 -5.36 6.24 -25.61
C LEU A 18 -6.24 4.98 -25.49
N ALA A 19 -5.95 3.93 -26.27
CA ALA A 19 -6.64 2.65 -26.17
C ALA A 19 -6.37 1.94 -24.83
N LEU A 20 -5.13 2.01 -24.31
CA LEU A 20 -4.78 1.47 -23.01
C LEU A 20 -5.45 2.25 -21.86
N VAL A 21 -5.51 3.58 -21.94
CA VAL A 21 -6.19 4.43 -20.96
C VAL A 21 -7.70 4.19 -20.98
N ALA A 22 -8.30 4.06 -22.16
CA ALA A 22 -9.73 3.75 -22.31
C ALA A 22 -10.05 2.33 -21.80
N GLY A 23 -9.21 1.34 -22.09
CA GLY A 23 -9.35 -0.02 -21.57
C GLY A 23 -9.22 -0.08 -20.04
N TYR A 24 -8.27 0.66 -19.47
CA TYR A 24 -8.09 0.76 -18.01
C TYR A 24 -9.31 1.42 -17.34
N ARG A 25 -9.84 2.51 -17.92
CA ARG A 25 -11.05 3.19 -17.43
C ARG A 25 -12.31 2.33 -17.53
N ALA A 26 -12.43 1.53 -18.60
CA ALA A 26 -13.55 0.61 -18.77
C ALA A 26 -13.52 -0.54 -17.76
N LEU A 27 -12.32 -1.02 -17.40
CA LEU A 27 -12.13 -2.03 -16.36
C LEU A 27 -12.41 -1.49 -14.94
N GLU A 28 -12.16 -0.20 -14.68
CA GLU A 28 -12.56 0.45 -13.41
C GLU A 28 -14.08 0.67 -13.30
N GLN A 29 -14.79 0.84 -14.43
CA GLN A 29 -16.24 1.08 -14.44
C GLN A 29 -17.10 -0.20 -14.33
N ASP A 30 -16.54 -1.39 -14.58
CA ASP A 30 -17.30 -2.65 -14.60
C ASP A 30 -17.30 -3.41 -13.25
N SER A 31 -16.94 -2.73 -12.16
CA SER A 31 -17.01 -3.29 -10.80
C SER A 31 -18.35 -2.94 -10.13
N GLY A 32 -19.37 -3.73 -10.44
CA GLY A 32 -20.49 -4.03 -9.51
C GLY A 32 -21.83 -3.30 -9.74
N PRO A 33 -22.97 -4.01 -9.62
CA PRO A 33 -24.30 -3.41 -9.75
C PRO A 33 -24.63 -2.51 -8.55
N ALA A 34 -25.45 -1.49 -8.80
CA ALA A 34 -25.98 -0.59 -7.78
C ALA A 34 -26.72 -1.39 -6.68
N ALA A 35 -26.13 -1.42 -5.49
CA ALA A 35 -26.79 -1.96 -4.30
C ALA A 35 -27.97 -1.05 -3.92
N GLU A 36 -29.15 -1.64 -3.84
CA GLU A 36 -30.37 -0.99 -3.37
C GLU A 36 -30.17 -0.45 -1.94
N THR A 37 -30.55 0.80 -1.75
CA THR A 37 -30.41 1.50 -0.46
C THR A 37 -31.45 0.96 0.53
N SER A 38 -31.05 0.02 1.38
CA SER A 38 -31.84 -0.37 2.55
C SER A 38 -31.62 0.65 3.68
N PRO A 39 -32.66 1.15 4.37
CA PRO A 39 -32.49 2.14 5.41
C PRO A 39 -31.80 1.49 6.62
N ALA A 40 -30.58 1.92 6.92
CA ALA A 40 -29.84 1.48 8.09
C ALA A 40 -30.56 1.93 9.38
N PRO A 41 -30.63 1.09 10.42
CA PRO A 41 -31.10 1.52 11.72
C PRO A 41 -30.14 2.58 12.27
N SER A 42 -30.69 3.68 12.75
CA SER A 42 -29.98 4.75 13.46
C SER A 42 -29.30 4.16 14.70
N THR A 43 -28.06 3.75 14.56
CA THR A 43 -27.23 3.31 15.68
C THR A 43 -26.56 4.55 16.24
N ALA A 44 -26.78 4.81 17.53
CA ALA A 44 -26.19 5.93 18.24
C ALA A 44 -24.69 6.04 17.96
N ALA A 45 -24.24 7.27 17.68
CA ALA A 45 -22.85 7.67 17.59
C ALA A 45 -22.04 7.08 18.76
N ALA A 46 -21.13 6.16 18.44
CA ALA A 46 -20.36 5.42 19.43
C ALA A 46 -18.87 5.76 19.37
N GLU A 47 -18.29 5.87 20.56
CA GLU A 47 -16.89 6.14 20.87
C GLU A 47 -15.92 5.24 20.08
N ALA A 48 -14.81 5.81 19.57
CA ALA A 48 -13.86 5.07 18.74
C ALA A 48 -13.30 3.88 19.52
N HIS A 49 -13.50 2.68 18.98
CA HIS A 49 -12.92 1.50 19.59
C HIS A 49 -11.38 1.61 19.55
N PRO A 50 -10.67 1.43 20.68
CA PRO A 50 -9.22 1.72 20.79
C PRO A 50 -8.33 0.81 19.93
N SER A 51 -8.90 -0.17 19.23
CA SER A 51 -8.20 -1.04 18.29
C SER A 51 -7.86 -0.37 16.96
N PHE A 52 -8.58 0.69 16.57
CA PHE A 52 -8.34 1.36 15.29
C PHE A 52 -7.06 2.20 15.31
N LEU A 53 -6.39 2.21 14.15
CA LEU A 53 -5.26 3.09 13.90
C LEU A 53 -5.70 4.55 14.03
N PHE A 54 -4.87 5.33 14.71
CA PHE A 54 -5.07 6.75 14.89
C PHE A 54 -3.74 7.45 14.72
N GLY A 55 -3.78 8.66 14.17
CA GLY A 55 -2.56 9.41 13.99
C GLY A 55 -2.75 10.72 13.27
N ARG A 56 -1.61 11.33 12.98
CA ARG A 56 -1.51 12.62 12.33
C ARG A 56 -0.71 12.51 11.05
N VAL A 57 -1.31 12.90 9.94
CA VAL A 57 -0.68 12.94 8.62
C VAL A 57 -0.33 14.38 8.29
N THR A 58 0.95 14.64 8.01
CA THR A 58 1.44 15.93 7.50
C THR A 58 1.76 15.79 6.03
N THR A 59 1.22 16.69 5.20
CA THR A 59 1.46 16.68 3.75
C THR A 59 2.74 17.41 3.38
N LEU A 60 3.21 17.23 2.14
CA LEU A 60 4.33 17.98 1.56
C LEU A 60 4.13 19.50 1.59
N ARG A 61 2.88 20.00 1.65
CA ARG A 61 2.57 21.43 1.78
C ARG A 61 2.43 21.91 3.23
N GLY A 62 2.69 21.04 4.21
CA GLY A 62 2.59 21.35 5.64
C GLY A 62 1.17 21.32 6.19
N VAL A 63 0.19 20.84 5.42
CA VAL A 63 -1.17 20.66 5.91
C VAL A 63 -1.24 19.41 6.77
N THR A 64 -1.86 19.52 7.95
CA THR A 64 -2.04 18.39 8.88
C THR A 64 -3.48 17.89 8.87
N TYR A 65 -3.64 16.57 8.91
CA TYR A 65 -4.90 15.87 9.14
C TYR A 65 -4.69 14.95 10.34
N GLU A 66 -5.66 14.89 11.24
CA GLU A 66 -5.55 14.08 12.44
C GLU A 66 -6.84 13.33 12.70
N GLY A 67 -6.75 12.02 12.87
CA GLY A 67 -7.93 11.18 13.02
C GLY A 67 -7.63 9.69 12.92
N ARG A 68 -8.71 8.92 12.80
CA ARG A 68 -8.63 7.49 12.49
C ARG A 68 -7.99 7.30 11.13
N LEU A 69 -7.16 6.27 10.99
CA LEU A 69 -6.40 5.98 9.78
C LEU A 69 -6.84 4.65 9.17
N ARG A 70 -6.72 4.54 7.85
CA ARG A 70 -6.79 3.28 7.11
C ARG A 70 -5.86 3.31 5.90
N TRP A 71 -5.15 2.22 5.65
CA TRP A 71 -4.21 2.05 4.53
C TRP A 71 -4.77 1.11 3.46
N GLY A 72 -4.17 1.15 2.27
CA GLY A 72 -4.52 0.21 1.21
C GLY A 72 -5.93 0.41 0.64
N ARG A 73 -6.44 1.65 0.70
CA ARG A 73 -7.86 2.02 0.55
C ARG A 73 -8.72 1.42 1.66
N ASP A 74 -9.06 0.15 1.50
CA ASP A 74 -9.99 -0.57 2.35
C ASP A 74 -9.31 -1.75 3.02
N GLN A 75 -8.03 -1.68 3.43
CA GLN A 75 -7.37 -2.83 4.07
C GLN A 75 -7.04 -2.60 5.55
N GLU A 76 -5.85 -2.08 5.83
CA GLU A 76 -5.28 -2.07 7.18
C GLU A 76 -5.83 -0.92 8.01
N ALA A 77 -6.44 -1.25 9.14
CA ALA A 77 -7.16 -0.28 9.97
C ALA A 77 -6.91 -0.48 11.47
N PHE A 78 -6.16 -1.50 11.88
CA PHE A 78 -5.98 -1.88 13.28
C PHE A 78 -4.52 -1.89 13.73
N TRP A 79 -4.29 -1.62 15.02
CA TRP A 79 -2.94 -1.65 15.61
C TRP A 79 -2.24 -3.02 15.51
N GLY A 80 -3.02 -4.09 15.38
CA GLY A 80 -2.51 -5.46 15.20
C GLY A 80 -2.14 -5.80 13.76
N ASP A 81 -2.51 -4.95 12.79
CA ASP A 81 -2.17 -5.14 11.39
C ASP A 81 -0.68 -4.89 11.17
N TYR A 82 -0.16 -5.41 10.05
CA TYR A 82 1.24 -5.31 9.69
C TYR A 82 1.45 -4.29 8.60
N PHE A 83 2.46 -3.45 8.79
CA PHE A 83 3.04 -2.62 7.75
C PHE A 83 4.23 -3.36 7.12
N ASN A 84 4.23 -3.41 5.80
CA ASN A 84 5.13 -4.21 4.97
C ASN A 84 5.92 -3.34 4.00
N GLY A 85 7.10 -3.83 3.63
CA GLY A 85 7.84 -3.28 2.51
C GLY A 85 9.14 -4.02 2.24
N VAL A 86 9.99 -3.45 1.39
CA VAL A 86 11.33 -3.96 1.15
C VAL A 86 12.36 -2.94 1.62
N ARG A 87 13.36 -3.38 2.38
CA ARG A 87 14.46 -2.52 2.83
C ARG A 87 15.18 -1.94 1.61
N ASN A 88 15.50 -0.65 1.67
CA ASN A 88 16.17 0.06 0.58
C ASN A 88 17.56 -0.51 0.28
N GLU A 89 18.22 -1.06 1.30
CA GLU A 89 19.57 -1.61 1.20
C GLU A 89 19.64 -2.98 1.87
N ASN A 90 20.45 -3.86 1.28
CA ASN A 90 20.83 -5.14 1.86
C ASN A 90 22.36 -5.14 2.07
N PRO A 91 22.85 -4.90 3.29
CA PRO A 91 24.29 -4.88 3.58
C PRO A 91 24.99 -6.19 3.22
N TRP A 92 24.28 -7.32 3.26
CA TRP A 92 24.83 -8.63 2.96
C TRP A 92 24.97 -8.91 1.46
N ALA A 93 24.39 -8.07 0.59
CA ALA A 93 24.50 -8.24 -0.86
C ALA A 93 25.96 -8.17 -1.33
N ALA A 94 26.78 -7.34 -0.68
CA ALA A 94 28.22 -7.22 -1.00
C ALA A 94 29.03 -8.49 -0.68
N HIS A 95 28.49 -9.40 0.14
CA HIS A 95 29.15 -10.65 0.52
C HIS A 95 28.75 -11.84 -0.37
N VAL A 96 27.87 -11.62 -1.35
CA VAL A 96 27.45 -12.68 -2.27
C VAL A 96 28.43 -12.75 -3.44
N PRO A 97 29.08 -13.91 -3.69
CA PRO A 97 29.98 -14.07 -4.83
C PRO A 97 29.27 -13.79 -6.16
N PRO A 98 29.87 -13.06 -7.11
CA PRO A 98 29.25 -12.71 -8.40
C PRO A 98 28.71 -13.93 -9.17
N GLU A 99 29.37 -15.07 -9.05
CA GLU A 99 29.00 -16.34 -9.71
C GLU A 99 27.64 -16.85 -9.22
N ARG A 100 27.23 -16.45 -8.02
CA ARG A 100 25.91 -16.79 -7.44
C ARG A 100 24.84 -15.75 -7.75
N LEU A 101 25.20 -14.56 -8.23
CA LEU A 101 24.25 -13.49 -8.52
C LEU A 101 23.57 -13.65 -9.89
N SER A 102 24.23 -14.31 -10.83
CA SER A 102 23.72 -14.56 -12.18
C SER A 102 22.97 -15.88 -12.21
N ARG A 103 21.67 -15.86 -12.52
CA ARG A 103 21.02 -17.06 -13.08
C ARG A 103 21.34 -17.11 -14.56
N GLU A 104 21.81 -18.26 -15.04
CA GLU A 104 21.96 -18.53 -16.46
C GLU A 104 20.60 -18.27 -17.14
N GLY A 105 20.53 -17.20 -17.92
CA GLY A 105 19.32 -16.78 -18.60
C GLY A 105 18.88 -17.89 -19.55
N ARG A 106 17.57 -18.16 -19.63
CA ARG A 106 17.05 -19.00 -20.72
C ARG A 106 17.29 -18.25 -22.03
N SER A 107 18.24 -18.71 -22.84
CA SER A 107 18.43 -18.18 -24.17
C SER A 107 17.34 -18.71 -25.10
N ILE A 108 16.68 -17.82 -25.83
CA ILE A 108 15.79 -18.22 -26.92
C ILE A 108 16.67 -18.43 -28.14
N GLU A 109 16.79 -19.68 -28.59
CA GLU A 109 17.47 -20.05 -29.82
C GLU A 109 16.43 -20.41 -30.90
N ILE A 110 16.58 -19.83 -32.09
CA ILE A 110 15.80 -20.20 -33.28
C ILE A 110 16.81 -20.57 -34.37
N PHE A 111 16.71 -21.79 -34.92
CA PHE A 111 17.66 -22.33 -35.90
C PHE A 111 19.15 -22.27 -35.47
N GLY A 112 19.43 -22.44 -34.18
CA GLY A 112 20.80 -22.38 -33.64
C GLY A 112 21.37 -20.96 -33.49
N ILE A 113 20.55 -19.93 -33.72
CA ILE A 113 20.93 -18.52 -33.51
C ILE A 113 20.31 -18.05 -32.20
N LYS A 114 21.14 -17.60 -31.25
CA LYS A 114 20.69 -16.97 -30.00
C LYS A 114 20.07 -15.60 -30.31
N ILE A 115 18.76 -15.47 -30.11
CA ILE A 115 18.00 -14.25 -30.46
C ILE A 115 17.81 -13.33 -29.23
N ALA A 116 17.74 -13.91 -28.03
CA ALA A 116 17.71 -13.14 -26.80
C ALA A 116 18.29 -13.95 -25.64
N SER A 117 19.17 -13.34 -24.84
CA SER A 117 19.47 -13.79 -23.47
C SER A 117 18.82 -12.80 -22.52
N ARG A 118 18.04 -13.31 -21.56
CA ARG A 118 17.55 -12.51 -20.44
C ARG A 118 18.27 -12.96 -19.19
N ASP A 119 19.32 -12.25 -18.84
CA ASP A 119 19.99 -12.46 -17.57
C ASP A 119 19.03 -12.03 -16.45
N HIS A 120 18.68 -12.98 -15.58
CA HIS A 120 17.94 -12.67 -14.35
C HIS A 120 18.95 -12.63 -13.22
N GLN A 121 19.21 -11.43 -12.70
CA GLN A 121 19.92 -11.32 -11.43
C GLN A 121 19.02 -11.80 -10.30
N ILE A 122 19.62 -12.45 -9.30
CA ILE A 122 18.89 -12.81 -8.08
C ILE A 122 18.46 -11.54 -7.37
N ASP A 123 17.16 -11.42 -7.07
CA ASP A 123 16.66 -10.38 -6.19
C ASP A 123 17.14 -10.64 -4.76
N LEU A 124 17.94 -9.71 -4.25
CA LEU A 124 18.47 -9.73 -2.89
C LEU A 124 17.73 -8.75 -1.97
N GLY A 125 16.55 -8.27 -2.37
CA GLY A 125 15.65 -7.49 -1.53
C GLY A 125 15.44 -8.16 -0.18
N ARG A 126 15.36 -7.35 0.87
CA ARG A 126 15.11 -7.81 2.24
C ARG A 126 13.73 -7.36 2.67
N PRO A 127 12.76 -8.27 2.84
CA PRO A 127 11.46 -7.93 3.36
C PRO A 127 11.55 -7.25 4.73
N PHE A 128 10.64 -6.30 4.94
CA PHE A 128 10.38 -5.63 6.19
C PHE A 128 8.92 -5.87 6.55
N MET A 129 8.67 -6.19 7.82
CA MET A 129 7.34 -6.31 8.38
C MET A 129 7.39 -5.86 9.84
N ALA A 130 6.46 -5.00 10.23
CA ALA A 130 6.29 -4.56 11.62
C ALA A 130 4.80 -4.34 11.90
N ARG A 131 4.35 -4.58 13.13
CA ARG A 131 2.98 -4.22 13.49
C ARG A 131 2.86 -2.71 13.53
N PHE A 132 1.73 -2.14 13.10
CA PHE A 132 1.49 -0.71 13.26
C PHE A 132 1.59 -0.28 14.74
N GLY A 133 1.21 -1.16 15.67
CA GLY A 133 1.37 -0.97 17.11
C GLY A 133 2.82 -0.70 17.56
N ASP A 134 3.82 -1.14 16.80
CA ASP A 134 5.24 -0.96 17.11
C ASP A 134 5.86 0.24 16.38
N ILE A 135 5.14 0.83 15.43
CA ILE A 135 5.61 1.98 14.64
C ILE A 135 5.26 3.28 15.36
N ALA A 136 6.23 4.19 15.44
CA ALA A 136 6.01 5.54 15.94
C ALA A 136 5.77 6.54 14.79
N ARG A 137 6.56 6.41 13.72
CA ARG A 137 6.55 7.38 12.62
C ARG A 137 6.94 6.76 11.29
N ILE A 138 6.28 7.22 10.22
CA ILE A 138 6.59 6.89 8.83
C ILE A 138 6.83 8.21 8.09
N GLU A 139 7.91 8.32 7.32
CA GLU A 139 8.32 9.56 6.67
C GLU A 139 8.75 9.33 5.23
N ALA A 140 8.34 10.21 4.32
CA ALA A 140 8.90 10.28 2.98
C ALA A 140 10.31 10.88 3.06
N ALA A 141 11.33 10.02 2.95
CA ALA A 141 12.74 10.39 3.04
C ALA A 141 13.33 10.61 1.62
N GLY A 142 12.83 11.64 0.93
CA GLY A 142 13.16 11.91 -0.47
C GLY A 142 12.29 11.11 -1.44
N ALA A 143 12.67 11.10 -2.73
CA ALA A 143 11.82 10.58 -3.80
C ALA A 143 11.70 9.04 -3.85
N ARG A 144 12.66 8.31 -3.27
CA ARG A 144 12.78 6.85 -3.42
C ARG A 144 12.76 6.07 -2.12
N LYS A 145 12.71 6.75 -0.96
CA LYS A 145 12.82 6.10 0.34
C LYS A 145 11.65 6.45 1.25
N VAL A 146 11.24 5.49 2.03
CA VAL A 146 10.32 5.67 3.17
C VAL A 146 11.07 5.29 4.43
N ARG A 147 11.18 6.21 5.39
CA ARG A 147 11.81 5.96 6.67
C ARG A 147 10.77 5.56 7.69
N VAL A 148 10.94 4.41 8.31
CA VAL A 148 10.10 3.91 9.40
C VAL A 148 10.90 3.98 10.70
N THR A 149 10.32 4.64 11.71
CA THR A 149 10.86 4.69 13.06
C THR A 149 9.94 3.92 13.99
N LEU A 150 10.46 2.89 14.64
CA LEU A 150 9.75 2.11 15.64
C LEU A 150 9.71 2.85 16.99
N LYS A 151 8.77 2.49 17.85
CA LYS A 151 8.67 3.02 19.22
C LYS A 151 9.91 2.71 20.07
N SER A 152 10.67 1.68 19.72
CA SER A 152 11.98 1.37 20.32
C SER A 152 13.09 2.38 19.95
N GLY A 153 12.86 3.25 18.96
CA GLY A 153 13.87 4.11 18.35
C GLY A 153 14.61 3.47 17.18
N THR A 154 14.36 2.20 16.85
CA THR A 154 14.94 1.55 15.67
C THR A 154 14.45 2.25 14.39
N VAL A 155 15.39 2.63 13.52
CA VAL A 155 15.09 3.27 12.23
C VAL A 155 15.41 2.31 11.09
N THR A 156 14.55 2.26 10.07
CA THR A 156 14.78 1.48 8.85
C THR A 156 14.29 2.27 7.63
N ASP A 157 15.13 2.34 6.60
CA ASP A 157 14.76 2.92 5.31
C ASP A 157 14.30 1.81 4.35
N LEU A 158 13.13 2.00 3.75
CA LEU A 158 12.48 1.12 2.79
C LEU A 158 12.54 1.73 1.39
N ASN A 159 12.55 0.88 0.37
CA ASN A 159 12.30 1.32 -1.01
C ASN A 159 10.85 1.78 -1.10
N ARG A 160 10.64 3.02 -1.52
CA ARG A 160 9.30 3.61 -1.62
C ARG A 160 8.37 2.81 -2.54
N SER A 161 8.86 2.40 -3.71
CA SER A 161 8.05 1.68 -4.71
C SER A 161 7.69 0.26 -4.29
N ASP A 162 8.41 -0.29 -3.30
CA ASP A 162 8.17 -1.63 -2.76
C ASP A 162 7.68 -1.57 -1.30
N ALA A 163 7.28 -0.39 -0.81
CA ALA A 163 6.65 -0.19 0.47
C ALA A 163 5.13 -0.23 0.27
N SER A 164 4.62 -1.40 -0.13
CA SER A 164 3.26 -1.66 -0.63
C SER A 164 2.19 -0.85 0.11
N ASP A 165 2.20 -0.91 1.45
CA ASP A 165 1.14 -0.29 2.24
C ASP A 165 1.24 1.24 2.24
N PHE A 166 2.45 1.81 2.09
CA PHE A 166 2.63 3.24 1.95
C PHE A 166 2.23 3.75 0.56
N ASP A 167 2.50 2.99 -0.51
CA ASP A 167 2.26 3.43 -1.89
C ASP A 167 0.77 3.59 -2.21
N ASP A 168 -0.08 2.76 -1.61
CA ASP A 168 -1.54 2.80 -1.76
C ASP A 168 -2.23 4.02 -1.09
N GLY A 169 -1.46 4.85 -0.37
CA GLY A 169 -1.97 6.03 0.32
C GLY A 169 -2.66 5.74 1.65
N VAL A 170 -3.24 6.79 2.24
CA VAL A 170 -3.87 6.72 3.57
C VAL A 170 -5.17 7.51 3.62
N ARG A 171 -6.23 6.87 4.11
CA ARG A 171 -7.50 7.50 4.45
C ARG A 171 -7.46 8.03 5.88
N VAL A 172 -7.91 9.26 6.08
CA VAL A 172 -8.01 9.92 7.39
C VAL A 172 -9.46 10.34 7.63
N TRP A 173 -10.06 9.88 8.72
CA TRP A 173 -11.33 10.43 9.22
C TRP A 173 -11.02 11.60 10.17
N ASP A 174 -10.86 12.80 9.59
CA ASP A 174 -10.56 14.03 10.31
C ASP A 174 -11.86 14.66 10.83
N GLY A 175 -11.93 14.90 12.14
CA GLY A 175 -13.16 15.40 12.79
C GLY A 175 -13.56 16.81 12.35
N ARG A 176 -12.65 17.59 11.76
CA ARG A 176 -12.92 18.95 11.28
C ARG A 176 -13.15 19.01 9.77
N ARG A 177 -12.57 18.08 9.03
CA ARG A 177 -12.53 18.11 7.55
C ARG A 177 -13.27 16.95 6.90
N GLY A 178 -13.83 16.04 7.69
CA GLY A 178 -14.47 14.82 7.21
C GLY A 178 -13.45 13.78 6.77
N VAL A 179 -13.85 12.93 5.84
CA VAL A 179 -13.02 11.83 5.32
C VAL A 179 -12.13 12.34 4.19
N VAL A 180 -10.83 12.08 4.26
CA VAL A 180 -9.85 12.49 3.26
C VAL A 180 -8.98 11.31 2.86
N ASP A 181 -8.93 11.02 1.56
CA ASP A 181 -7.97 10.08 0.97
C ASP A 181 -6.73 10.83 0.50
N LEU A 182 -5.57 10.46 1.05
CA LEU A 182 -4.28 11.08 0.75
C LEU A 182 -3.41 10.11 -0.03
N ASP A 183 -3.06 10.51 -1.25
CA ASP A 183 -2.06 9.83 -2.07
C ASP A 183 -0.70 9.84 -1.37
N SER A 184 0.03 8.72 -1.48
CA SER A 184 1.35 8.55 -0.85
C SER A 184 2.32 9.67 -1.23
N LEU A 185 2.25 10.18 -2.47
CA LEU A 185 3.10 11.22 -3.02
C LEU A 185 2.89 12.57 -2.33
N TRP A 186 1.76 12.77 -1.67
CA TRP A 186 1.47 14.00 -0.93
C TRP A 186 1.81 13.91 0.54
N VAL A 187 2.07 12.71 1.05
CA VAL A 187 2.42 12.48 2.45
C VAL A 187 3.89 12.83 2.69
N ARG A 188 4.14 13.73 3.64
CA ARG A 188 5.48 14.01 4.17
C ARG A 188 5.79 13.08 5.34
N SER A 189 4.87 12.99 6.30
CA SER A 189 5.03 12.12 7.47
C SER A 189 3.70 11.70 8.06
N ILE A 190 3.70 10.55 8.70
CA ILE A 190 2.60 10.00 9.48
C ILE A 190 3.13 9.70 10.88
N GLU A 191 2.52 10.30 11.90
CA GLU A 191 2.77 9.99 13.31
C GLU A 191 1.64 9.10 13.83
N LEU A 192 2.00 7.95 14.37
CA LEU A 192 1.05 6.98 14.92
C LEU A 192 0.84 7.31 16.40
N LEU A 193 -0.37 7.77 16.73
CA LEU A 193 -0.70 8.31 18.04
C LEU A 193 -1.68 7.37 18.76
N PRO A 194 -1.70 7.34 20.10
CA PRO A 194 -2.76 6.65 20.83
C PRO A 194 -4.14 7.12 20.35
N PRO A 195 -5.15 6.22 20.29
CA PRO A 195 -6.48 6.59 19.84
C PRO A 195 -7.08 7.66 20.73
N ASP A 196 -7.54 8.74 20.11
CA ASP A 196 -8.40 9.72 20.76
C ASP A 196 -9.78 9.09 20.92
N ARG A 197 -10.10 8.70 22.16
CA ARG A 197 -11.38 8.04 22.47
C ARG A 197 -12.58 8.95 22.19
N SER A 198 -12.41 10.26 22.08
CA SER A 198 -13.53 11.20 21.89
C SER A 198 -14.21 11.16 20.51
N ARG A 199 -13.70 10.39 19.54
CA ARG A 199 -14.17 10.43 18.15
C ARG A 199 -14.97 9.20 17.78
N GLU A 200 -15.99 9.34 16.93
CA GLU A 200 -16.85 8.23 16.54
C GLU A 200 -16.12 7.23 15.63
N ALA A 201 -16.30 5.92 15.85
CA ALA A 201 -15.88 4.87 14.92
C ALA A 201 -16.84 3.69 14.92
N PRO A 202 -16.95 2.94 13.81
CA PRO A 202 -17.74 1.71 13.78
C PRO A 202 -17.17 0.67 14.75
N TYR A 203 -18.02 -0.22 15.25
CA TYR A 203 -17.56 -1.37 16.03
C TYR A 203 -16.88 -2.39 15.14
N ARG A 204 -15.77 -2.97 15.63
CA ARG A 204 -15.18 -4.15 14.99
C ARG A 204 -16.09 -5.35 15.25
N LEU A 205 -16.32 -6.18 14.24
CA LEU A 205 -17.10 -7.40 14.38
C LEU A 205 -16.46 -8.28 15.46
N HIS A 206 -17.23 -8.63 16.49
CA HIS A 206 -16.79 -9.48 17.59
C HIS A 206 -17.80 -10.60 17.77
N GLY A 207 -17.31 -11.84 17.87
CA GLY A 207 -18.16 -13.00 17.97
C GLY A 207 -17.40 -14.28 18.23
N THR A 208 -18.14 -15.38 18.18
CA THR A 208 -17.61 -16.73 18.36
C THR A 208 -17.71 -17.49 17.04
N VAL A 209 -16.57 -17.97 16.54
CA VAL A 209 -16.50 -18.85 15.37
C VAL A 209 -16.43 -20.29 15.87
N GLN A 210 -17.43 -21.08 15.51
CA GLN A 210 -17.50 -22.50 15.85
C GLN A 210 -16.84 -23.34 14.76
N THR A 211 -15.93 -24.22 15.15
CA THR A 211 -15.21 -25.11 14.23
C THR A 211 -15.22 -26.54 14.75
N ARG A 212 -14.81 -27.50 13.92
CA ARG A 212 -14.59 -28.90 14.38
C ARG A 212 -13.52 -29.01 15.47
N GLN A 213 -12.66 -28.00 15.63
CA GLN A 213 -11.54 -27.99 16.58
C GLN A 213 -11.88 -27.25 17.88
N GLY A 214 -13.11 -26.72 17.99
CA GLY A 214 -13.59 -25.93 19.12
C GLY A 214 -14.06 -24.54 18.72
N ASP A 215 -14.42 -23.77 19.74
CA ASP A 215 -15.02 -22.45 19.62
C ASP A 215 -13.98 -21.36 19.91
N PHE A 216 -13.87 -20.40 19.01
CA PHE A 216 -12.94 -19.28 19.12
C PHE A 216 -13.71 -17.98 19.28
N THR A 217 -13.49 -17.24 20.37
CA THR A 217 -14.16 -15.96 20.62
C THR A 217 -13.17 -14.81 20.48
N GLY A 218 -13.53 -13.81 19.69
CA GLY A 218 -12.71 -12.62 19.48
C GLY A 218 -13.24 -11.75 18.35
N PHE A 219 -12.36 -10.93 17.79
CA PHE A 219 -12.69 -10.16 16.60
C PHE A 219 -12.73 -11.06 15.36
N VAL A 220 -13.77 -10.90 14.56
CA VAL A 220 -13.99 -11.64 13.33
C VAL A 220 -13.60 -10.74 12.17
N GLN A 221 -12.83 -11.30 11.24
CA GLN A 221 -12.42 -10.67 9.99
C GLN A 221 -12.73 -11.67 8.87
N TRP A 222 -13.53 -11.26 7.88
CA TRP A 222 -13.98 -12.13 6.80
C TRP A 222 -13.01 -12.10 5.62
N ASN A 223 -12.38 -10.94 5.37
CA ASN A 223 -11.31 -10.75 4.39
C ASN A 223 -10.40 -9.58 4.82
N ARG A 224 -9.47 -9.11 3.96
CA ARG A 224 -8.65 -7.92 4.31
C ARG A 224 -9.45 -6.63 4.39
N GLU A 225 -10.66 -6.60 3.85
CA GLU A 225 -11.52 -5.42 3.71
C GLU A 225 -12.57 -5.26 4.82
N GLU A 226 -13.00 -6.38 5.42
CA GLU A 226 -14.11 -6.49 6.36
C GLU A 226 -13.74 -7.27 7.62
#